data_AF-A0A0D0AFN5-F1
#
_entry.id   AF-A0A0D0AFN5-F1
#
_cell.length_a   1.000
_cell.length_b   1.000
_cell.length_c   1.000
_cell.angle_alpha   90.00
_cell.angle_beta   90.00
_cell.angle_gamma   90.00
#
_symmetry.space_group_name_H-M   'P 1'
#
loop_
_entity.id
_entity.type
_entity.pdbx_description
1 polymer ?
#
loop_
_entity_poly.entity_id
_entity_poly.type
_entity_poly.pdbx_seq_one_letter_code
_entity_poly.pdbx_strand_id
1 'polypeptide(L)'
;HPTDEDAHLKMPKEQIFTAIFAYVDLLFGKIKSKKLFFMAADGVAPRAKMNQQRSRRCRTAKEAKEIRVKTESKGEKLPDEKVSDSNYIMPGTPAMVRLSAQLQYFVNKKITEDPNWRGVACKLYYPVMMHEA
;
A
#
# COMPACT_ATOMS: atom_id res chain seq x y z
N HIS A 1 0.53 -0.43 -9.47
CA HIS A 1 0.87 0.99 -9.21
C HIS A 1 0.25 1.81 -10.34
N PRO A 2 -0.17 3.06 -10.11
CA PRO A 2 -0.34 3.99 -11.23
C PRO A 2 1.03 4.04 -11.92
N THR A 3 1.08 3.33 -13.05
CA THR A 3 2.12 3.27 -14.08
C THR A 3 3.56 3.47 -13.60
N ASP A 4 4.27 2.36 -13.34
CA ASP A 4 5.74 2.32 -13.29
C ASP A 4 6.40 2.78 -14.63
N GLU A 5 5.58 2.95 -15.68
CA GLU A 5 5.99 3.46 -17.00
C GLU A 5 6.08 4.99 -17.07
N ASP A 6 5.46 5.71 -16.13
CA ASP A 6 5.40 7.17 -16.19
C ASP A 6 6.15 7.78 -15.01
N ALA A 7 7.34 8.30 -15.27
CA ALA A 7 8.23 8.87 -14.26
C ALA A 7 7.60 10.05 -13.51
N HIS A 8 6.57 10.66 -14.10
CA HIS A 8 5.85 11.82 -13.58
C HIS A 8 4.63 11.47 -12.70
N LEU A 9 4.14 10.23 -12.74
CA LEU A 9 2.90 9.83 -12.05
C LEU A 9 3.19 9.17 -10.69
N LYS A 10 3.77 9.92 -9.76
CA LYS A 10 4.18 9.38 -8.46
C LYS A 10 3.50 10.13 -7.31
N MET A 11 2.79 9.36 -6.47
CA MET A 11 2.03 9.89 -5.33
C MET A 11 2.95 10.15 -4.12
N PRO A 12 2.82 11.29 -3.43
CA PRO A 12 3.53 11.56 -2.18
C PRO A 12 3.22 10.51 -1.10
N LYS A 13 4.19 10.19 -0.25
CA LYS A 13 4.05 9.13 0.78
C LYS A 13 2.92 9.42 1.75
N GLU A 14 2.69 10.69 2.03
CA GLU A 14 1.66 11.22 2.90
C GLU A 14 0.26 11.00 2.33
N GLN A 15 0.13 10.94 1.00
CA GLN A 15 -1.16 10.74 0.31
C GLN A 15 -1.52 9.27 0.12
N ILE A 16 -0.54 8.35 0.20
CA ILE A 16 -0.76 6.91 0.00
C ILE A 16 -1.83 6.36 0.95
N PHE A 17 -1.81 6.76 2.22
CA PHE A 17 -2.75 6.23 3.21
C PHE A 17 -4.17 6.72 2.94
N THR A 18 -4.33 8.01 2.64
CA THR A 18 -5.62 8.59 2.26
C THR A 18 -6.19 7.94 1.00
N ALA A 19 -5.34 7.68 0.01
CA ALA A 19 -5.74 6.98 -1.21
C ALA A 19 -6.21 5.54 -0.91
N ILE A 20 -5.53 4.81 -0.02
CA ILE A 20 -5.96 3.48 0.42
C ILE A 20 -7.33 3.56 1.10
N PHE A 21 -7.55 4.50 2.03
CA PHE A 21 -8.82 4.63 2.74
C PHE A 21 -9.98 4.97 1.80
N ALA A 22 -9.77 5.93 0.90
CA ALA A 22 -10.76 6.30 -0.10
C ALA A 22 -11.13 5.10 -1.00
N TYR A 23 -10.13 4.29 -1.37
CA TYR A 23 -10.36 3.11 -2.20
C TYR A 23 -11.09 1.99 -1.43
N VAL A 24 -10.75 1.77 -0.16
CA VAL A 24 -11.47 0.82 0.70
C VAL A 24 -12.93 1.24 0.87
N ASP A 25 -13.19 2.52 1.11
CA ASP A 25 -14.55 3.06 1.24
C ASP A 25 -15.36 2.90 -0.05
N LEU A 26 -14.74 3.21 -1.18
CA LEU A 26 -15.32 3.01 -2.51
C LEU A 26 -15.70 1.54 -2.74
N LEU A 27 -14.80 0.60 -2.41
CA LEU A 27 -15.07 -0.83 -2.56
C LEU A 27 -16.19 -1.29 -1.63
N PHE A 28 -16.18 -0.86 -0.37
CA PHE A 28 -17.22 -1.19 0.59
C PHE A 28 -18.60 -0.72 0.11
N GLY A 29 -18.70 0.54 -0.32
CA GLY A 29 -19.95 1.12 -0.84
C GLY A 29 -20.46 0.46 -2.13
N LYS A 30 -19.55 0.00 -2.99
CA LYS A 30 -19.91 -0.74 -4.22
C LYS A 30 -20.36 -2.18 -3.93
N ILE A 31 -19.64 -2.89 -3.07
CA ILE A 31 -19.90 -4.32 -2.79
C ILE A 31 -21.09 -4.50 -1.83
N LYS A 32 -21.32 -3.53 -0.93
CA LYS A 32 -22.42 -3.54 0.05
C LYS A 32 -22.50 -4.84 0.87
N SER A 33 -21.37 -5.24 1.48
CA SER A 33 -21.33 -6.44 2.32
C SER A 33 -22.37 -6.38 3.44
N LYS A 34 -23.03 -7.52 3.70
CA LYS A 34 -24.18 -7.61 4.63
C LYS A 34 -23.85 -8.24 5.98
N LYS A 35 -22.74 -8.95 6.09
CA LYS A 35 -22.40 -9.73 7.28
C LYS A 35 -20.96 -9.53 7.72
N LEU A 36 -20.02 -9.69 6.78
CA LEU A 36 -18.58 -9.66 7.07
C LEU A 36 -17.84 -8.88 5.99
N PHE A 37 -17.03 -7.92 6.41
CA PHE A 37 -16.02 -7.29 5.58
C PHE A 37 -14.64 -7.65 6.12
N PHE A 38 -13.97 -8.57 5.44
CA PHE A 38 -12.67 -9.08 5.84
C PHE A 38 -11.58 -8.46 4.96
N MET A 39 -10.62 -7.80 5.61
CA MET A 39 -9.45 -7.21 4.96
C MET A 39 -8.20 -7.90 5.50
N ALA A 40 -7.31 -8.32 4.61
CA ALA A 40 -6.01 -8.88 5.00
C ALA A 40 -4.88 -8.22 4.21
N ALA A 41 -3.79 -7.91 4.91
CA ALA A 41 -2.55 -7.50 4.28
C ALA A 41 -1.55 -8.67 4.29
N ASP A 42 -0.71 -8.74 3.26
CA ASP A 42 0.35 -9.73 3.17
C ASP A 42 1.30 -9.62 4.39
N GLY A 43 1.62 -10.76 5.00
CA GLY A 43 2.64 -10.90 6.02
C GLY A 43 3.98 -11.37 5.48
N VAL A 44 4.84 -11.86 6.39
CA VAL A 44 6.06 -12.59 6.00
C VAL A 44 5.66 -13.82 5.18
N ALA A 45 6.30 -13.99 4.02
CA ALA A 45 5.95 -15.02 3.04
C ALA A 45 6.98 -16.17 3.04
N PRO A 46 6.64 -17.36 2.51
CA PRO A 46 7.59 -18.45 2.33
C PRO A 46 8.78 -18.06 1.45
N ARG A 47 9.94 -18.70 1.67
CA ARG A 47 11.21 -18.38 1.00
C ARG A 47 11.10 -18.34 -0.54
N ALA A 48 10.32 -19.24 -1.13
CA ALA A 48 10.11 -19.26 -2.58
C ALA A 48 9.42 -17.96 -3.08
N LYS A 49 8.36 -17.52 -2.39
CA LYS A 49 7.66 -16.25 -2.70
C LYS A 49 8.55 -15.05 -2.37
N MET A 50 9.34 -15.10 -1.31
CA MET A 50 10.33 -14.05 -1.01
C MET A 50 11.36 -13.88 -2.12
N ASN A 51 11.90 -14.98 -2.67
CA ASN A 51 12.84 -14.93 -3.79
C ASN A 51 12.18 -14.32 -5.03
N GLN A 52 10.94 -14.68 -5.33
CA GLN A 52 10.17 -14.09 -6.44
C GLN A 52 9.96 -12.59 -6.24
N GLN A 53 9.56 -12.16 -5.04
CA GLN A 53 9.40 -10.74 -4.70
C GLN A 53 10.72 -9.99 -4.79
N ARG A 54 11.83 -10.58 -4.30
CA ARG A 54 13.18 -10.01 -4.39
C ARG A 54 13.61 -9.80 -5.83
N SER A 55 13.44 -10.81 -6.70
CA SER A 55 13.80 -10.71 -8.11
C SER A 55 12.98 -9.63 -8.83
N ARG A 56 11.66 -9.57 -8.56
CA ARG A 56 10.80 -8.51 -9.12
C ARG A 56 11.26 -7.11 -8.69
N ARG A 57 11.49 -6.89 -7.39
CA ARG A 57 11.94 -5.60 -6.85
C ARG A 57 13.30 -5.18 -7.39
N CYS A 58 14.23 -6.12 -7.51
CA CYS A 58 15.55 -5.85 -8.08
C CYS A 58 15.44 -5.39 -9.55
N ARG A 59 14.57 -6.05 -10.33
CA ARG A 59 14.31 -5.65 -11.72
C ARG A 59 13.70 -4.25 -11.79
N THR A 60 12.66 -3.96 -11.00
CA THR A 60 12.03 -2.63 -10.99
C THR A 60 13.00 -1.52 -10.57
N ALA A 61 13.87 -1.78 -9.59
CA ALA A 61 14.91 -0.83 -9.19
C ALA A 61 15.92 -0.56 -10.32
N LYS A 62 16.28 -1.60 -11.08
CA LYS A 62 17.16 -1.47 -12.25
C LYS A 62 16.49 -0.68 -13.36
N GLU A 63 15.25 -1.02 -13.72
CA GLU A 63 14.46 -0.32 -14.74
C GLU A 63 14.27 1.16 -14.37
N ALA A 64 13.95 1.47 -13.12
CA ALA A 64 13.83 2.85 -12.65
C ALA A 64 15.15 3.64 -12.76
N LYS A 65 16.29 2.99 -12.51
CA LYS A 65 17.62 3.60 -12.70
C LYS A 65 17.90 3.87 -14.19
N GLU A 66 17.57 2.92 -15.05
CA GLU A 66 17.75 3.07 -16.51
C GLU A 66 16.85 4.16 -17.10
N ILE A 67 15.59 4.24 -16.68
CA ILE A 67 14.66 5.30 -17.06
C ILE A 67 15.24 6.65 -16.63
N ARG A 68 15.71 6.75 -15.38
CA ARG A 68 16.30 7.99 -14.86
C ARG A 68 17.49 8.46 -15.69
N VAL A 69 18.45 7.58 -15.99
CA VAL A 69 19.61 7.91 -16.82
C VAL A 69 19.17 8.32 -18.24
N LYS A 70 18.19 7.64 -18.84
CA LYS A 70 17.66 7.99 -20.16
C LYS A 70 16.98 9.36 -20.16
N THR A 71 16.15 9.67 -19.17
CA THR A 71 15.47 10.96 -19.04
C THR A 71 16.46 12.10 -18.84
N GLU A 72 17.45 11.91 -17.94
CA GLU A 72 18.52 12.88 -17.72
C GLU A 72 19.36 13.11 -18.99
N SER A 73 19.64 12.05 -19.77
CA SER A 73 20.37 12.16 -21.04
C SER A 73 19.61 12.92 -22.14
N LYS A 74 18.27 13.00 -22.05
CA LYS A 74 17.41 13.78 -22.95
C LYS A 74 17.28 15.24 -22.52
N GLY A 75 17.91 15.64 -21.40
CA GLY A 75 17.81 16.99 -20.85
C GLY A 75 16.52 17.27 -20.08
N GLU A 76 15.69 16.25 -19.84
CA GLU A 76 14.46 16.37 -19.06
C GLU A 76 14.77 16.33 -17.56
N LYS A 77 14.24 17.30 -16.80
CA LYS A 77 14.34 17.30 -15.33
C LYS A 77 13.28 16.38 -14.75
N LEU A 78 13.74 15.34 -14.04
CA LEU A 78 12.87 14.52 -13.21
C LEU A 78 12.43 15.30 -11.96
N PRO A 79 11.23 15.04 -11.44
CA PRO A 79 10.81 15.62 -10.17
C PRO A 79 11.78 15.22 -9.04
N ASP A 80 12.21 16.22 -8.25
CA ASP A 80 13.12 16.07 -7.09
C ASP A 80 12.50 15.31 -5.91
N GLU A 81 11.18 15.08 -5.95
CA GLU A 81 10.47 14.46 -4.84
C GLU A 81 10.92 13.01 -4.62
N LYS A 82 11.09 12.66 -3.33
CA LYS A 82 11.40 11.31 -2.87
C LYS A 82 10.26 10.35 -3.21
N VAL A 83 10.30 9.86 -4.44
CA VAL A 83 9.51 8.78 -5.01
C VAL A 83 9.22 7.72 -3.95
N SER A 84 7.96 7.31 -3.82
CA SER A 84 7.63 6.15 -3.00
C SER A 84 8.28 4.91 -3.61
N ASP A 85 9.38 4.47 -3.02
CA ASP A 85 9.96 3.17 -3.32
C ASP A 85 8.88 2.11 -3.06
N SER A 86 8.70 1.16 -3.99
CA SER A 86 7.78 0.02 -3.79
C SER A 86 8.13 -0.77 -2.52
N ASN A 87 9.38 -0.69 -2.06
CA ASN A 87 9.83 -1.20 -0.77
C ASN A 87 9.18 -0.52 0.45
N TYR A 88 8.50 0.61 0.28
CA TYR A 88 7.81 1.31 1.37
C TYR A 88 6.67 0.47 1.95
N ILE A 89 5.98 -0.32 1.11
CA ILE A 89 4.85 -1.18 1.46
C ILE A 89 5.32 -2.64 1.58
N MET A 90 6.25 -2.89 2.51
CA MET A 90 6.72 -4.24 2.85
C MET A 90 6.32 -4.61 4.27
N PRO A 91 5.94 -5.88 4.53
CA PRO A 91 5.73 -6.35 5.89
C PRO A 91 6.95 -6.04 6.76
N GLY A 92 6.71 -5.55 7.99
CA GLY A 92 7.78 -5.17 8.92
C GLY A 92 8.33 -3.74 8.76
N THR A 93 7.93 -2.96 7.75
CA THR A 93 8.34 -1.54 7.69
C THR A 93 7.56 -0.68 8.69
N PRO A 94 8.14 0.41 9.21
CA PRO A 94 7.41 1.35 10.06
C PRO A 94 6.16 1.95 9.38
N ALA A 95 6.20 2.09 8.06
CA ALA A 95 5.06 2.55 7.27
C ALA A 95 3.89 1.59 7.34
N MET A 96 4.17 0.29 7.24
CA MET A 96 3.18 -0.78 7.33
C MET A 96 2.61 -0.94 8.74
N VAL A 97 3.41 -0.70 9.78
CA VAL A 97 2.92 -0.63 11.18
C VAL A 97 1.96 0.55 11.35
N ARG A 98 2.34 1.74 10.86
CA ARG A 98 1.45 2.93 10.90
C ARG A 98 0.17 2.72 10.10
N LEU A 99 0.26 2.14 8.90
CA LEU A 99 -0.89 1.86 8.05
C LEU A 99 -1.89 0.94 8.78
N SER A 100 -1.40 -0.10 9.46
CA SER A 100 -2.26 -1.01 10.22
C SER A 100 -3.04 -0.28 11.32
N ALA A 101 -2.36 0.53 12.14
CA ALA A 101 -3.00 1.31 13.20
C ALA A 101 -4.03 2.31 12.63
N GLN A 102 -3.70 2.99 11.53
CA GLN A 102 -4.58 3.95 10.89
C GLN A 102 -5.79 3.28 10.22
N LEU A 103 -5.62 2.08 9.63
CA LEU A 103 -6.74 1.29 9.09
C LEU A 103 -7.71 0.86 10.18
N GLN A 104 -7.21 0.43 11.34
CA GLN A 104 -8.07 0.08 12.49
C GLN A 104 -8.89 1.30 12.94
N TYR A 105 -8.23 2.46 13.08
CA TYR A 105 -8.91 3.70 13.42
C TYR A 105 -9.98 4.07 12.37
N PHE A 106 -9.62 4.02 11.08
CA PHE A 106 -10.52 4.31 9.96
C PHE A 106 -11.78 3.42 10.00
N VAL A 107 -11.63 2.11 10.17
CA VAL A 107 -12.75 1.17 10.25
C VAL A 107 -13.65 1.45 11.45
N ASN A 108 -13.06 1.67 12.64
CA ASN A 108 -13.83 1.97 13.84
C ASN A 108 -14.63 3.27 13.71
N LYS A 109 -14.01 4.30 13.12
CA LYS A 109 -14.67 5.56 12.80
C LYS A 109 -15.83 5.34 11.83
N LYS A 110 -15.62 4.59 10.75
CA LYS A 110 -16.66 4.28 9.76
C LYS A 110 -17.84 3.51 10.36
N ILE A 111 -17.60 2.50 11.18
CA ILE A 111 -18.68 1.74 11.85
C ILE A 111 -19.51 2.66 12.76
N THR A 112 -18.87 3.61 13.43
CA THR A 112 -19.52 4.53 14.37
C THR A 112 -20.35 5.58 13.63
N GLU A 113 -19.74 6.23 12.64
CA GLU A 113 -20.28 7.44 12.00
C GLU A 113 -21.11 7.15 10.74
N ASP A 114 -20.79 6.09 9.98
CA ASP A 114 -21.41 5.79 8.69
C ASP A 114 -22.48 4.69 8.83
N PRO A 115 -23.76 4.99 8.58
CA PRO A 115 -24.83 4.01 8.64
C PRO A 115 -24.64 2.79 7.72
N ASN A 116 -23.91 2.96 6.60
CA ASN A 116 -23.68 1.85 5.67
C ASN A 116 -22.76 0.78 6.25
N TRP A 117 -21.92 1.15 7.22
CA TRP A 117 -20.97 0.25 7.87
C TRP A 117 -21.54 -0.39 9.13
N ARG A 118 -22.69 0.08 9.63
CA ARG A 118 -23.33 -0.45 10.83
C ARG A 118 -23.85 -1.86 10.60
N GLY A 119 -23.70 -2.70 11.63
CA GLY A 119 -24.18 -4.09 11.61
C GLY A 119 -23.34 -5.04 10.74
N VAL A 120 -22.27 -4.56 10.08
CA VAL A 120 -21.32 -5.40 9.35
C VAL A 120 -20.13 -5.69 10.25
N ALA A 121 -19.83 -6.97 10.49
CA ALA A 121 -18.62 -7.35 11.19
C ALA A 121 -17.40 -7.01 10.31
N CYS A 122 -16.54 -6.09 10.76
CA CYS A 122 -15.30 -5.77 10.05
C CYS A 122 -14.13 -6.46 10.76
N LYS A 123 -13.32 -7.22 10.00
CA LYS A 123 -12.13 -7.89 10.52
C LYS A 123 -10.92 -7.48 9.69
N LEU A 124 -9.91 -6.93 10.35
CA LEU A 124 -8.63 -6.60 9.73
C LEU A 124 -7.59 -7.63 10.22
N TYR A 125 -7.04 -8.40 9.29
CA TYR A 125 -5.88 -9.25 9.54
C TYR A 125 -4.62 -8.55 9.07
N TYR A 126 -3.76 -8.25 10.02
CA TYR A 126 -2.44 -7.70 9.74
C TYR A 126 -1.43 -8.47 10.59
N PRO A 127 -0.65 -9.40 10.00
CA PRO A 127 0.41 -10.09 10.71
C PRO A 127 1.57 -9.10 10.90
N VAL A 128 1.45 -8.24 11.92
CA VAL A 128 2.60 -7.53 12.46
C VAL A 128 3.54 -8.60 13.01
N MET A 129 4.84 -8.42 12.80
CA MET A 129 5.90 -9.28 13.31
C MET A 129 5.55 -9.89 14.67
N MET A 130 5.81 -11.19 14.84
CA MET A 130 5.83 -11.83 16.14
C MET A 130 6.55 -10.90 17.12
N HIS A 131 5.87 -10.53 18.19
CA HIS A 131 6.55 -10.08 19.39
C HIS A 131 7.49 -11.23 19.76
N GLU A 132 8.81 -11.00 19.71
CA GLU A 132 9.72 -11.85 20.48
C GLU A 132 9.28 -11.74 21.95
N ALA A 133 9.00 -12.91 22.52
CA ALA A 133 8.93 -13.13 23.96
C ALA A 133 10.35 -13.28 24.51
#